data_AF-A0A2A6NU59-F1
#
_entry.id   AF-A0A2A6NU59-F1
#
_cell.length_a   1.000
_cell.length_b   1.000
_cell.length_c   1.000
_cell.angle_alpha   90.00
_cell.angle_beta   90.00
_cell.angle_gamma   90.00
#
_symmetry.space_group_name_H-M   'P 1'
#
loop_
_entity.id
_entity.type
_entity.pdbx_description
1 polymer ?
#
loop_
_entity_poly.entity_id
_entity_poly.type
_entity_poly.pdbx_seq_one_letter_code
_entity_poly.pdbx_strand_id
1 'polypeptide(L)'
;MRLPGRWDATAGAEISMRAAPSGKIDPPDAPLRLWGLLSRKRGQPAAARSTQINMDFNALSGVGNIGLGTARTWIVTPSLDAEVRRNLSLQCNAYENHCRGPRLTQSARVIAPATRTSIVAHSHISDDGLSGLSRIGVEQKVGNLQFGAAVVDPLLAPRSVFDVRYSLRW
;
A
#
# COMPACT_ATOMS: atom_id res chain seq x y z
N MET A 1 11.42 13.26 -19.20
CA MET A 1 10.61 14.17 -18.34
C MET A 1 9.14 13.79 -18.51
N ARG A 2 8.48 13.21 -17.48
CA ARG A 2 7.06 12.78 -17.56
C ARG A 2 6.14 13.99 -17.36
N LEU A 3 5.22 14.21 -18.30
CA LEU A 3 4.27 15.32 -18.25
C LEU A 3 3.23 15.09 -17.13
N PRO A 4 3.02 16.06 -16.22
CA PRO A 4 1.99 15.94 -15.19
C PRO A 4 0.60 15.79 -15.84
N GLY A 5 -0.20 14.85 -15.33
CA GLY A 5 -1.58 14.67 -15.74
C GLY A 5 -1.87 13.63 -16.82
N ARG A 6 -0.85 13.04 -17.47
CA ARG A 6 -1.02 11.90 -18.37
C ARG A 6 -1.05 10.58 -17.59
N TRP A 7 -1.75 9.58 -18.11
CA TRP A 7 -1.68 8.22 -17.59
C TRP A 7 -0.43 7.54 -18.14
N ASP A 8 0.34 6.94 -17.25
CA ASP A 8 1.44 6.05 -17.54
C ASP A 8 0.93 4.61 -17.42
N ALA A 9 1.05 3.83 -18.48
CA ALA A 9 0.63 2.43 -18.52
C ALA A 9 1.84 1.53 -18.75
N THR A 10 1.93 0.46 -17.97
CA THR A 10 2.93 -0.61 -18.14
C THR A 10 2.23 -1.93 -17.88
N ALA A 11 2.50 -2.92 -18.71
CA ALA A 11 2.00 -4.28 -18.54
C ALA A 11 3.08 -5.27 -18.93
N GLY A 12 3.00 -6.49 -18.43
CA GLY A 12 3.96 -7.53 -18.71
C GLY A 12 3.44 -8.90 -18.36
N ALA A 13 4.24 -9.89 -18.73
CA ALA A 13 4.09 -11.27 -18.31
C ALA A 13 5.39 -11.71 -17.63
N GLU A 14 5.27 -12.49 -16.58
CA GLU A 14 6.38 -13.13 -15.90
C GLU A 14 6.17 -14.64 -15.95
N ILE A 15 7.24 -15.37 -16.24
CA ILE A 15 7.28 -16.83 -16.22
C ILE A 15 8.45 -17.18 -15.31
N SER A 16 8.22 -17.98 -14.29
CA SER A 16 9.30 -18.51 -13.45
C SER A 16 9.35 -20.04 -13.53
N MET A 17 10.57 -20.57 -13.46
CA MET A 17 10.87 -21.99 -13.51
C MET A 17 11.85 -22.31 -12.39
N ARG A 18 11.66 -23.44 -11.71
CA ARG A 18 12.56 -23.93 -10.67
C ARG A 18 13.09 -25.31 -11.08
N ALA A 19 14.37 -25.56 -10.88
CA ALA A 19 14.93 -26.90 -11.04
C ALA A 19 15.01 -27.58 -9.67
N ALA A 20 14.62 -28.86 -9.59
CA ALA A 20 14.90 -29.67 -8.41
C ALA A 20 16.41 -29.97 -8.30
N PRO A 21 16.91 -30.31 -7.09
CA PRO A 21 18.27 -30.79 -6.90
C PRO A 21 18.64 -32.01 -7.77
N SER A 22 17.64 -32.77 -8.24
CA SER A 22 17.80 -33.91 -9.14
C SER A 22 18.04 -33.52 -10.60
N GLY A 23 18.08 -32.23 -10.94
CA GLY A 23 18.20 -31.73 -12.32
C GLY A 23 16.93 -31.88 -13.15
N LYS A 24 15.88 -32.53 -12.61
CA LYS A 24 14.54 -32.47 -13.20
C LYS A 24 14.04 -31.04 -13.07
N ILE A 25 13.38 -30.56 -14.13
CA ILE A 25 12.47 -29.42 -13.99
C ILE A 25 11.45 -29.90 -12.98
N ASP A 26 11.51 -29.32 -11.80
CA ASP A 26 10.39 -29.35 -10.90
C ASP A 26 9.44 -28.33 -11.53
N PRO A 27 8.23 -28.69 -11.94
CA PRO A 27 7.22 -27.69 -12.17
C PRO A 27 6.53 -27.46 -10.81
N PRO A 28 7.14 -26.81 -9.79
CA PRO A 28 6.28 -26.23 -8.79
C PRO A 28 5.73 -25.02 -9.50
N ASP A 29 4.52 -25.17 -10.02
CA ASP A 29 3.74 -24.02 -10.34
C ASP A 29 4.40 -23.06 -11.33
N ALA A 30 4.72 -23.46 -12.58
CA ALA A 30 5.28 -22.52 -13.57
C ALA A 30 4.29 -21.35 -13.75
N PRO A 31 4.45 -20.22 -13.03
CA PRO A 31 3.36 -19.31 -12.84
C PRO A 31 3.50 -18.32 -13.96
N LEU A 32 2.72 -18.53 -15.02
CA LEU A 32 2.45 -17.46 -15.95
C LEU A 32 1.66 -16.41 -15.18
N ARG A 33 2.35 -15.34 -14.78
CA ARG A 33 1.73 -14.17 -14.15
C ARG A 33 1.61 -13.07 -15.18
N LEU A 34 0.38 -12.65 -15.46
CA LEU A 34 0.12 -11.42 -16.19
C LEU A 34 -0.02 -10.28 -15.19
N TRP A 35 0.53 -9.11 -15.50
CA TRP A 35 0.38 -7.95 -14.64
C TRP A 35 0.25 -6.66 -15.44
N GLY A 36 -0.42 -5.68 -14.83
CA GLY A 36 -0.65 -4.37 -15.40
C GLY A 36 -0.61 -3.31 -14.31
N LEU A 37 -0.13 -2.13 -14.68
CA LEU A 37 -0.03 -0.95 -13.84
C LEU A 37 -0.40 0.28 -14.66
N LEU A 38 -1.45 0.97 -14.23
CA LEU A 38 -1.81 2.30 -14.68
C LEU A 38 -1.50 3.27 -13.55
N SER A 39 -0.80 4.35 -13.84
CA SER A 39 -0.52 5.36 -12.84
C SER A 39 -0.68 6.76 -13.40
N ARG A 40 -1.02 7.69 -12.53
CA ARG A 40 -1.20 9.09 -12.88
C ARG A 40 -0.80 9.94 -11.70
N LYS A 41 0.00 10.97 -11.96
CA LYS A 41 0.29 12.03 -10.99
C LYS A 41 -0.18 13.38 -11.55
N ARG A 42 -0.84 14.17 -10.72
CA ARG A 42 -1.38 15.50 -11.03
C ARG A 42 -1.06 16.46 -9.88
N GLY A 43 -1.10 17.75 -10.19
CA GLY A 43 -0.93 18.82 -9.20
C GLY A 43 0.48 19.41 -9.19
N GLN A 44 0.67 20.35 -8.27
CA GLN A 44 1.90 21.12 -8.07
C GLN A 44 2.60 20.65 -6.79
N PRO A 45 3.86 21.06 -6.51
CA PRO A 45 4.57 20.66 -5.29
C PRO A 45 3.77 20.92 -4.00
N ALA A 46 3.04 22.03 -3.92
CA ALA A 46 2.22 22.39 -2.76
C ALA A 46 0.94 21.54 -2.59
N ALA A 47 0.47 20.90 -3.65
CA ALA A 47 -0.71 20.05 -3.64
C ALA A 47 -0.67 19.06 -4.80
N ALA A 48 -0.43 17.78 -4.50
CA ALA A 48 -0.32 16.72 -5.49
C ALA A 48 -1.31 15.60 -5.20
N ARG A 49 -1.72 14.92 -6.28
CA ARG A 49 -2.53 13.71 -6.23
C ARG A 49 -1.92 12.66 -7.14
N SER A 50 -1.77 11.45 -6.63
CA SER A 50 -1.49 10.27 -7.43
C SER A 50 -2.66 9.30 -7.42
N THR A 51 -2.81 8.56 -8.51
CA THR A 51 -3.75 7.47 -8.64
C THR A 51 -3.02 6.33 -9.34
N GLN A 52 -3.26 5.12 -8.87
CA GLN A 52 -2.62 3.91 -9.34
C GLN A 52 -3.66 2.80 -9.42
N ILE A 53 -3.72 2.11 -10.54
CA ILE A 53 -4.49 0.89 -10.71
C ILE A 53 -3.48 -0.21 -11.00
N ASN A 54 -3.49 -1.27 -10.23
CA ASN A 54 -2.68 -2.46 -10.45
C ASN A 54 -3.60 -3.64 -10.69
N MET A 55 -3.17 -4.54 -11.56
CA MET A 55 -3.86 -5.78 -11.85
C MET A 55 -2.81 -6.87 -11.96
N ASP A 56 -3.09 -8.04 -11.41
CA ASP A 56 -2.30 -9.24 -11.67
C ASP A 56 -3.20 -10.47 -11.78
N PHE A 57 -2.74 -11.45 -12.53
CA PHE A 57 -3.43 -12.71 -12.73
C PHE A 57 -2.41 -13.85 -12.81
N ASN A 58 -2.57 -14.85 -11.95
CA ASN A 58 -1.80 -16.08 -12.00
C ASN A 58 -2.64 -17.14 -12.73
N ALA A 59 -2.21 -17.49 -13.94
CA ALA A 59 -2.94 -18.43 -14.79
C ALA A 59 -2.95 -19.87 -14.24
N LEU A 60 -2.01 -20.23 -13.37
CA LEU A 60 -1.97 -21.56 -12.80
C LEU A 60 -3.03 -21.73 -11.70
N SER A 61 -3.09 -20.80 -10.76
CA SER A 61 -4.05 -20.87 -9.65
C SER A 61 -5.43 -20.30 -10.01
N GLY A 62 -5.54 -19.57 -11.13
CA GLY A 62 -6.74 -18.83 -11.50
C GLY A 62 -6.96 -17.57 -10.65
N VAL A 63 -6.03 -17.23 -9.76
CA VAL A 63 -6.15 -16.09 -8.85
C VAL A 63 -5.78 -14.79 -9.57
N GLY A 64 -6.71 -13.85 -9.58
CA GLY A 64 -6.51 -12.47 -10.02
C GLY A 64 -6.67 -11.47 -8.88
N ASN A 65 -5.84 -10.44 -8.87
CA ASN A 65 -5.92 -9.31 -7.95
C ASN A 65 -6.08 -8.02 -8.74
N ILE A 66 -6.96 -7.14 -8.26
CA ILE A 66 -7.12 -5.78 -8.79
C ILE A 66 -7.02 -4.82 -7.62
N GLY A 67 -6.15 -3.82 -7.73
CA GLY A 67 -5.93 -2.79 -6.74
C GLY A 67 -6.12 -1.38 -7.31
N LEU A 68 -6.79 -0.51 -6.56
CA LEU A 68 -6.91 0.92 -6.82
C LEU A 68 -6.36 1.69 -5.64
N GLY A 69 -5.24 2.38 -5.85
CA GLY A 69 -4.60 3.27 -4.89
C GLY A 69 -4.78 4.75 -5.28
N THR A 70 -5.02 5.60 -4.28
CA THR A 70 -4.91 7.05 -4.43
C THR A 70 -4.08 7.61 -3.29
N ALA A 71 -3.25 8.61 -3.58
CA ALA A 71 -2.59 9.40 -2.55
C ALA A 71 -2.78 10.88 -2.87
N ARG A 72 -3.02 11.70 -1.84
CA ARG A 72 -3.10 13.14 -1.93
C ARG A 72 -2.17 13.74 -0.89
N THR A 73 -1.30 14.64 -1.31
CA THR A 73 -0.38 15.36 -0.43
C THR A 73 -0.61 16.85 -0.61
N TRP A 74 -0.57 17.63 0.46
CA TRP A 74 -0.64 19.09 0.36
C TRP A 74 0.03 19.75 1.57
N ILE A 75 0.49 20.98 1.37
CA ILE A 75 0.99 21.85 2.42
C ILE A 75 -0.23 22.45 3.13
N VAL A 76 -0.37 22.19 4.43
CA VAL A 76 -1.45 22.73 5.27
C VAL A 76 -1.08 24.14 5.74
N THR A 77 0.16 24.28 6.24
CA THR A 77 0.78 25.53 6.67
C THR A 77 2.26 25.51 6.26
N PRO A 78 3.01 26.62 6.33
CA PRO A 78 4.44 26.61 6.00
C PRO A 78 5.28 25.60 6.81
N SER A 79 4.76 25.10 7.93
CA SER A 79 5.44 24.13 8.81
C SER A 79 4.79 22.74 8.83
N LEU A 80 3.65 22.55 8.16
CA LEU A 80 2.87 21.32 8.22
C LEU A 80 2.43 20.85 6.84
N ASP A 81 2.70 19.57 6.57
CA ASP A 81 2.20 18.86 5.41
C ASP A 81 1.13 17.85 5.84
N ALA A 82 0.21 17.54 4.93
CA ALA A 82 -0.75 16.48 5.10
C ALA A 82 -0.70 15.50 3.93
N GLU A 83 -0.91 14.23 4.25
CA GLU A 83 -1.04 13.14 3.29
C GLU A 83 -2.28 12.31 3.62
N VAL A 84 -3.05 11.94 2.60
CA VAL A 84 -4.10 10.93 2.70
C VAL A 84 -3.86 9.88 1.63
N ARG A 85 -3.86 8.60 2.02
CA ARG A 85 -3.83 7.47 1.09
C ARG A 85 -5.09 6.64 1.24
N ARG A 86 -5.59 6.13 0.14
CA ARG A 86 -6.70 5.17 0.10
C ARG A 86 -6.33 4.06 -0.86
N ASN A 87 -6.56 2.83 -0.47
CA ASN A 87 -6.32 1.66 -1.30
C ASN A 87 -7.50 0.71 -1.21
N LEU A 88 -8.04 0.33 -2.36
CA LEU A 88 -9.06 -0.68 -2.50
C LEU A 88 -8.42 -1.87 -3.22
N SER A 89 -8.61 -3.09 -2.72
CA SER A 89 -8.16 -4.31 -3.38
C SER A 89 -9.26 -5.35 -3.42
N LEU A 90 -9.36 -6.06 -4.54
CA LEU A 90 -10.25 -7.18 -4.76
C LEU A 90 -9.43 -8.37 -5.23
N GLN A 91 -9.75 -9.56 -4.72
CA GLN A 91 -9.13 -10.82 -5.14
C GLN A 91 -10.21 -11.79 -5.57
N CYS A 92 -10.07 -12.37 -6.75
CA CYS A 92 -10.97 -13.36 -7.30
C CYS A 92 -10.19 -14.59 -7.76
N ASN A 93 -10.81 -15.76 -7.68
CA ASN A 93 -10.36 -16.97 -8.33
C ASN A 93 -11.33 -17.29 -9.48
N ALA A 94 -10.82 -17.22 -10.70
CA ALA A 94 -11.58 -17.46 -11.92
C ALA A 94 -12.02 -18.92 -12.06
N TYR A 95 -11.24 -19.87 -11.54
CA TYR A 95 -11.55 -21.31 -11.63
C TYR A 95 -12.58 -21.75 -10.59
N GLU A 96 -12.60 -21.08 -9.44
CA GLU A 96 -13.61 -21.29 -8.39
C GLU A 96 -14.85 -20.41 -8.57
N ASN A 97 -14.83 -19.48 -9.54
CA ASN A 97 -15.85 -18.44 -9.76
C ASN A 97 -16.23 -17.70 -8.46
N HIS A 98 -15.23 -17.40 -7.64
CA HIS A 98 -15.41 -16.82 -6.31
C HIS A 98 -14.49 -15.62 -6.12
N CYS A 99 -15.02 -14.56 -5.50
CA CYS A 99 -14.24 -13.41 -5.07
C CYS A 99 -14.27 -13.31 -3.56
N ARG A 100 -13.11 -13.09 -2.95
CA ARG A 100 -13.05 -12.50 -1.61
C ARG A 100 -13.57 -11.08 -1.74
N GLY A 101 -14.37 -10.62 -0.82
CA GLY A 101 -14.86 -9.27 -0.94
C GLY A 101 -13.82 -8.21 -0.62
N PRO A 102 -14.19 -6.95 -0.86
CA PRO A 102 -13.26 -5.87 -1.02
C PRO A 102 -12.55 -5.53 0.29
N ARG A 103 -11.24 -5.31 0.19
CA ARG A 103 -10.45 -4.73 1.27
C ARG A 103 -10.17 -3.27 0.97
N LEU A 104 -10.72 -2.37 1.78
CA LEU A 104 -10.41 -0.95 1.75
C LEU A 104 -9.46 -0.62 2.90
N THR A 105 -8.37 0.09 2.61
CA THR A 105 -7.52 0.71 3.62
C THR A 105 -7.42 2.19 3.37
N GLN A 106 -7.39 2.97 4.44
CA GLN A 106 -7.18 4.40 4.35
C GLN A 106 -6.19 4.83 5.43
N SER A 107 -5.30 5.74 5.06
CA SER A 107 -4.39 6.39 5.99
C SER A 107 -4.48 7.91 5.83
N ALA A 108 -4.32 8.61 6.95
CA ALA A 108 -4.12 10.04 7.00
C ALA A 108 -2.87 10.32 7.84
N ARG A 109 -2.07 11.27 7.41
CA ARG A 109 -0.85 11.69 8.10
C ARG A 109 -0.76 13.20 8.09
N VAL A 110 -0.42 13.78 9.23
CA VAL A 110 0.02 15.17 9.35
C VAL A 110 1.50 15.14 9.73
N ILE A 111 2.33 15.89 9.03
CA ILE A 111 3.78 15.86 9.13
C ILE A 111 4.27 17.25 9.48
N ALA A 112 5.12 17.36 10.49
CA ALA A 112 5.91 18.55 10.79
C ALA A 112 7.35 18.29 10.31
N PRO A 113 7.75 18.75 9.11
CA PRO A 113 9.05 18.38 8.52
C PRO A 113 10.24 18.86 9.36
N ALA A 114 10.13 20.04 9.97
CA ALA A 114 11.18 20.64 10.80
C ALA A 114 11.56 19.76 12.00
N THR A 115 10.57 19.18 12.68
CA THR A 115 10.77 18.29 13.83
C THR A 115 10.78 16.81 13.46
N ARG A 116 10.61 16.49 12.17
CA ARG A 116 10.47 15.12 11.63
C ARG A 116 9.45 14.29 12.41
N THR A 117 8.40 14.95 12.87
CA THR A 117 7.31 14.34 13.64
C THR A 117 6.10 14.18 12.73
N SER A 118 5.31 13.14 12.96
CA SER A 118 4.06 12.96 12.24
C SER A 118 3.01 12.28 13.10
N ILE A 119 1.76 12.69 12.91
CA ILE A 119 0.59 12.03 13.46
C ILE A 119 -0.02 11.19 12.35
N VAL A 120 -0.35 9.94 12.65
CA VAL A 120 -0.82 8.96 11.67
C VAL A 120 -2.12 8.35 12.17
N ALA A 121 -3.10 8.26 11.29
CA ALA A 121 -4.34 7.54 11.52
C ALA A 121 -4.56 6.53 10.39
N HIS A 122 -4.92 5.30 10.73
CA HIS A 122 -5.24 4.23 9.81
C HIS A 122 -6.63 3.69 10.08
N SER A 123 -7.35 3.39 9.01
CA SER A 123 -8.61 2.66 9.00
C SER A 123 -8.54 1.53 7.98
N HIS A 124 -9.29 0.47 8.22
CA HIS A 124 -9.53 -0.56 7.21
C HIS A 124 -10.99 -1.02 7.26
N ILE A 125 -11.46 -1.56 6.14
CA ILE A 125 -12.76 -2.22 6.03
C ILE A 125 -12.50 -3.50 5.25
N SER A 126 -13.04 -4.61 5.75
CA SER A 126 -12.99 -5.92 5.09
C SER A 126 -14.36 -6.58 5.15
N ASP A 127 -14.50 -7.69 4.43
CA ASP A 127 -15.75 -8.43 4.26
C ASP A 127 -16.38 -8.94 5.57
N ASP A 128 -15.56 -9.11 6.60
CA ASP A 128 -15.95 -9.52 7.95
C ASP A 128 -16.51 -8.37 8.81
N GLY A 129 -16.50 -7.13 8.31
CA GLY A 129 -17.15 -5.99 8.95
C GLY A 129 -16.40 -4.65 8.86
N LEU A 130 -16.99 -3.65 9.48
CA LEU A 130 -16.52 -2.26 9.47
C LEU A 130 -15.54 -2.03 10.64
N SER A 131 -14.26 -2.33 10.42
CA SER A 131 -13.19 -2.09 11.40
C SER A 131 -12.71 -0.63 11.37
N GLY A 132 -13.62 0.30 11.68
CA GLY A 132 -13.49 1.77 11.69
C GLY A 132 -12.07 2.37 11.81
N LEU A 133 -11.75 3.07 12.89
CA LEU A 133 -10.38 3.56 13.15
C LEU A 133 -9.56 2.42 13.74
N SER A 134 -8.56 1.93 13.01
CA SER A 134 -7.76 0.76 13.41
C SER A 134 -6.43 1.11 14.07
N ARG A 135 -5.87 2.30 13.80
CA ARG A 135 -4.67 2.77 14.50
C ARG A 135 -4.61 4.28 14.50
N ILE A 136 -4.21 4.88 15.62
CA ILE A 136 -3.81 6.28 15.69
C ILE A 136 -2.49 6.37 16.45
N GLY A 137 -1.55 7.18 15.99
CA GLY A 137 -0.26 7.28 16.64
C GLY A 137 0.58 8.47 16.21
N VAL A 138 1.72 8.61 16.88
CA VAL A 138 2.75 9.60 16.60
C VAL A 138 4.03 8.87 16.25
N GLU A 139 4.71 9.34 15.22
CA GLU A 139 6.04 8.88 14.81
C GLU A 139 7.00 10.06 14.80
N GLN A 140 8.21 9.88 15.32
CA GLN A 140 9.27 10.89 15.30
C GLN A 140 10.59 10.27 14.86
N LYS A 141 11.29 10.93 13.93
CA LYS A 141 12.60 10.49 13.45
C LYS A 141 13.72 11.38 14.00
N VAL A 142 14.69 10.78 14.68
CA VAL A 142 15.88 11.46 15.23
C VAL A 142 17.14 10.74 14.72
N GLY A 143 17.89 11.39 13.82
CA GLY A 143 19.02 10.76 13.15
C GLY A 143 18.63 9.47 12.41
N ASN A 144 19.23 8.36 12.82
CA ASN A 144 18.99 7.01 12.31
C ASN A 144 17.93 6.22 13.11
N LEU A 145 17.32 6.85 14.12
CA LEU A 145 16.26 6.27 14.94
C LEU A 145 14.89 6.78 14.50
N GLN A 146 13.90 5.90 14.55
CA GLN A 146 12.48 6.20 14.41
C GLN A 146 11.77 5.66 15.65
N PHE A 147 11.08 6.56 16.35
CA PHE A 147 10.24 6.25 17.50
C PHE A 147 8.79 6.30 17.07
N GLY A 148 7.99 5.36 17.53
CA GLY A 148 6.56 5.27 17.30
C GLY A 148 5.82 4.99 18.60
N ALA A 149 4.70 5.69 18.79
CA ALA A 149 3.74 5.40 19.84
C ALA A 149 2.34 5.41 19.21
N ALA A 150 1.54 4.39 19.44
CA ALA A 150 0.22 4.27 18.84
C ALA A 150 -0.77 3.53 19.72
N VAL A 151 -2.05 3.81 19.51
CA VAL A 151 -3.17 3.01 19.98
C VAL A 151 -3.74 2.27 18.77
N VAL A 152 -3.84 0.95 18.88
CA VAL A 152 -4.43 0.08 17.86
C VAL A 152 -5.83 -0.33 18.32
N ASP A 153 -6.74 -0.47 17.38
CA ASP A 153 -8.18 -0.75 17.57
C ASP A 153 -8.85 0.13 18.65
N PRO A 154 -8.63 1.47 18.64
CA PRO A 154 -9.04 2.39 19.70
C PRO A 154 -10.54 2.39 20.03
N LEU A 155 -11.39 2.00 19.08
CA LEU A 155 -12.85 2.02 19.23
C LEU A 155 -13.45 0.69 19.67
N LEU A 156 -12.68 -0.40 19.65
CA LEU A 156 -13.18 -1.75 19.93
C LEU A 156 -12.37 -2.42 21.05
N ALA A 157 -11.05 -2.53 20.88
CA ALA A 157 -10.15 -3.22 21.79
C ALA A 157 -8.81 -2.46 21.86
N PRO A 158 -8.79 -1.28 22.53
CA PRO A 158 -7.64 -0.38 22.51
C PRO A 158 -6.40 -1.05 23.08
N ARG A 159 -5.32 -1.08 22.30
CA ARG A 159 -4.00 -1.53 22.75
C ARG A 159 -2.91 -0.53 22.44
N SER A 160 -2.08 -0.21 23.43
CA SER A 160 -0.92 0.67 23.27
C SER A 160 0.25 -0.10 22.68
N VAL A 161 0.90 0.49 21.68
CA VAL A 161 2.07 -0.06 21.00
C VAL A 161 3.14 1.01 20.95
N PHE A 162 4.34 0.64 21.38
CA PHE A 162 5.53 1.46 21.25
C PHE A 162 6.53 0.73 20.37
N ASP A 163 7.10 1.44 19.40
CA ASP A 163 8.09 0.89 18.48
C ASP A 163 9.31 1.80 18.40
N VAL A 164 10.49 1.18 18.32
CA VAL A 164 11.76 1.85 18.07
C VAL A 164 12.46 1.10 16.96
N ARG A 165 12.84 1.83 15.92
CA ARG A 165 13.54 1.28 14.77
C ARG A 165 14.83 2.04 14.53
N TYR A 166 15.93 1.31 14.42
CA TYR A 166 17.22 1.83 13.98
C TYR A 166 17.47 1.39 12.54
N SER A 167 18.03 2.28 11.71
CA SER A 167 18.40 1.94 10.34
C SER A 167 19.80 2.43 10.02
N LEU A 168 20.68 1.50 9.65
CA LEU A 168 22.02 1.80 9.16
C LEU A 168 22.07 1.54 7.65
N ARG A 169 22.74 2.41 6.90
CA ARG A 169 23.09 2.16 5.50
C ARG A 169 24.60 1.96 5.45
N TRP A 170 25.01 0.83 4.90
CA TRP A 170 26.39 0.52 4.54
C TRP A 170 26.61 0.86 3.07
#